data_AF-A0A7Y5FVY1-F1
#
_entry.id   AF-A0A7Y5FVY1-F1
#
_cell.length_a   1.000
_cell.length_b   1.000
_cell.length_c   1.000
_cell.angle_alpha   90.00
_cell.angle_beta   90.00
_cell.angle_gamma   90.00
#
_symmetry.space_group_name_H-M   'P 1'
#
loop_
_entity.id
_entity.type
_entity.pdbx_description
1 polymer ?
#
loop_
_entity_poly.entity_id
_entity_poly.type
_entity_poly.pdbx_seq_one_letter_code
_entity_poly.pdbx_strand_id
1 'polypeptide(L)'
;MILSLCFCIKTQERGENTGHRNRHKKLPKHKKKKRKTAISAGTAVLLRRLRDTNPSLPQKVLIDPPDHEKMSAVILEFARPLLDFAKDDATYRNVISFAIVAWNFAVIREQSGPEALEEIMQETAKPGADKAIIESYRPFLEALFQRKRELFPDNHRMILDYKLNQTRDNLNLNVLSYMA
;
A
#
# COMPACT_ATOMS: atom_id res chain seq x y z
N MET A 1 -4.57 17.91 10.32
CA MET A 1 -3.14 17.55 10.16
C MET A 1 -2.89 16.08 9.77
N ILE A 2 -3.85 15.16 9.90
CA ILE A 2 -3.72 13.74 9.50
C ILE A 2 -3.86 13.56 7.97
N LEU A 3 -4.54 14.50 7.32
CA LEU A 3 -4.98 14.42 5.91
C LEU A 3 -3.88 14.77 4.89
N SER A 4 -2.82 15.47 5.30
CA SER A 4 -1.68 15.81 4.42
C SER A 4 -0.77 14.61 4.10
N LEU A 5 -0.94 13.48 4.81
CA LEU A 5 -0.17 12.25 4.60
C LEU A 5 -0.67 11.45 3.39
N CYS A 6 -1.93 11.58 2.98
CA CYS A 6 -2.47 10.83 1.83
C CYS A 6 -1.89 11.27 0.48
N PHE A 7 -1.32 12.48 0.39
CA PHE A 7 -0.98 13.08 -0.91
C PHE A 7 0.51 13.06 -1.29
N CYS A 8 1.40 12.54 -0.43
CA CYS A 8 2.84 12.52 -0.73
C CYS A 8 3.35 11.17 -1.29
N ILE A 9 2.51 10.41 -2.00
CA ILE A 9 2.99 9.27 -2.81
C ILE A 9 3.34 9.81 -4.19
N LYS A 10 4.55 10.39 -4.32
CA LYS A 10 5.13 10.71 -5.63
C LYS A 10 5.32 9.41 -6.42
N THR A 11 4.54 9.25 -7.48
CA THR A 11 4.76 8.25 -8.53
C THR A 11 6.14 8.44 -9.14
N GLN A 12 7.00 7.42 -9.05
CA GLN A 12 8.37 7.44 -9.54
C GLN A 12 8.40 6.99 -11.02
N GLU A 13 8.81 7.89 -11.92
CA GLU A 13 8.95 7.64 -13.36
C GLU A 13 10.32 7.06 -13.78
N ARG A 14 10.25 6.30 -14.88
CA ARG A 14 11.23 5.95 -15.93
C ARG A 14 12.29 4.85 -15.74
N GLY A 15 12.39 4.05 -16.82
CA GLY A 15 13.48 3.11 -17.14
C GLY A 15 13.01 1.99 -18.09
N GLU A 16 13.17 2.22 -19.39
CA GLU A 16 12.73 1.43 -20.56
C GLU A 16 13.19 -0.05 -20.70
N ASN A 17 12.31 -0.83 -21.35
CA ASN A 17 12.54 -1.84 -22.41
C ASN A 17 13.13 -3.23 -22.08
N THR A 18 12.36 -4.31 -22.34
CA THR A 18 12.62 -5.38 -23.35
C THR A 18 11.83 -6.69 -23.09
N GLY A 19 11.17 -7.21 -24.14
CA GLY A 19 11.23 -8.63 -24.55
C GLY A 19 10.53 -9.76 -23.77
N HIS A 20 9.40 -10.24 -24.34
CA HIS A 20 8.77 -11.57 -24.27
C HIS A 20 9.40 -12.75 -23.50
N ARG A 21 8.60 -13.53 -22.73
CA ARG A 21 8.05 -14.88 -23.08
C ARG A 21 7.47 -15.59 -21.84
N ASN A 22 6.24 -16.11 -21.98
CA ASN A 22 5.49 -16.90 -20.99
C ASN A 22 6.17 -18.23 -20.61
N ARG A 23 6.43 -18.47 -19.31
CA ARG A 23 6.54 -19.82 -18.71
C ARG A 23 6.13 -19.82 -17.23
N HIS A 24 4.95 -20.37 -16.95
CA HIS A 24 4.53 -20.72 -15.58
C HIS A 24 5.48 -21.75 -14.95
N LYS A 25 6.07 -21.42 -13.80
CA LYS A 25 6.68 -22.42 -12.90
C LYS A 25 6.29 -22.16 -11.44
N LYS A 26 5.85 -23.25 -10.82
CA LYS A 26 5.24 -23.41 -9.50
C LYS A 26 6.13 -22.87 -8.37
N LEU A 27 5.52 -22.16 -7.40
CA LEU A 27 6.15 -21.68 -6.16
C LEU A 27 6.54 -22.86 -5.23
N PRO A 28 7.78 -22.92 -4.70
CA PRO A 28 8.17 -23.92 -3.72
C PRO A 28 7.82 -23.50 -2.28
N LYS A 29 7.42 -24.51 -1.49
CA LYS A 29 6.91 -24.45 -0.12
C LYS A 29 7.92 -23.92 0.91
N HIS A 30 7.38 -23.16 1.87
CA HIS A 30 8.03 -22.52 3.02
C HIS A 30 8.96 -23.42 3.86
N LYS A 31 10.19 -22.95 4.10
CA LYS A 31 10.98 -23.29 5.31
C LYS A 31 11.19 -22.02 6.15
N LYS A 32 10.59 -21.96 7.34
CA LYS A 32 10.68 -20.84 8.29
C LYS A 32 12.09 -20.80 8.91
N LYS A 33 12.96 -19.91 8.43
CA LYS A 33 14.24 -19.57 9.07
C LYS A 33 14.05 -18.31 9.92
N LYS A 34 14.33 -18.38 11.23
CA LYS A 34 14.26 -17.26 12.19
C LYS A 34 15.01 -16.04 11.61
N ARG A 35 14.28 -15.00 11.19
CA ARG A 35 14.84 -13.75 10.67
C ARG A 35 15.19 -12.83 11.83
N LYS A 36 16.48 -12.71 12.16
CA LYS A 36 16.98 -11.50 12.83
C LYS A 36 16.79 -10.35 11.82
N THR A 37 16.03 -9.32 12.18
CA THR A 37 15.58 -8.22 11.32
C THR A 37 16.73 -7.29 10.95
N ALA A 38 17.56 -7.71 9.99
CA ALA A 38 18.36 -6.77 9.23
C ALA A 38 17.39 -5.85 8.47
N ILE A 39 17.44 -4.55 8.76
CA ILE A 39 16.66 -3.53 8.04
C ILE A 39 17.03 -3.62 6.57
N SER A 40 16.04 -3.88 5.71
CA SER A 40 16.32 -3.98 4.28
C SER A 40 16.75 -2.62 3.73
N ALA A 41 17.56 -2.59 2.66
CA ALA A 41 17.91 -1.35 1.98
C ALA A 41 16.66 -0.57 1.51
N GLY A 42 15.56 -1.27 1.19
CA GLY A 42 14.29 -0.66 0.87
C GLY A 42 13.68 0.09 2.06
N THR A 43 13.68 -0.53 3.23
CA THR A 43 13.20 0.06 4.49
C THR A 43 14.05 1.26 4.93
N ALA A 44 15.37 1.19 4.77
CA ALA A 44 16.27 2.30 5.08
C ALA A 44 15.98 3.54 4.23
N VAL A 45 15.65 3.35 2.94
CA VAL A 45 15.23 4.44 2.06
C VAL A 45 13.92 5.08 2.52
N LEU A 46 12.95 4.27 2.96
CA LEU A 46 11.67 4.78 3.45
C LEU A 46 11.85 5.59 4.74
N LEU A 47 12.66 5.11 5.68
CA LEU A 47 12.94 5.85 6.92
C LEU A 47 13.63 7.18 6.66
N ARG A 48 14.54 7.23 5.69
CA ARG A 48 15.17 8.48 5.25
C ARG A 48 14.13 9.44 4.69
N ARG A 49 13.28 8.98 3.75
CA ARG A 49 12.24 9.81 3.15
C ARG A 49 11.27 10.36 4.20
N LEU A 50 10.87 9.53 5.16
CA LEU A 50 9.98 9.92 6.25
C LEU A 50 10.57 11.06 7.07
N ARG A 51 11.86 10.95 7.45
CA ARG A 51 12.59 11.98 8.19
C ARG A 51 12.65 13.30 7.44
N ASP A 52 12.91 13.24 6.14
CA ASP A 52 13.07 14.43 5.30
C ASP A 52 11.72 15.13 5.04
N THR A 53 10.63 14.36 4.94
CA THR A 53 9.31 14.87 4.52
C THR A 53 8.40 15.24 5.70
N ASN A 54 8.58 14.60 6.86
CA ASN A 54 7.73 14.80 8.02
C ASN A 54 8.54 14.74 9.33
N PRO A 55 9.32 15.79 9.64
CA PRO A 55 10.16 15.83 10.84
C PRO A 55 9.38 15.83 12.16
N SER A 56 8.06 16.11 12.14
CA SER A 56 7.19 16.16 13.31
C SER A 56 6.39 14.88 13.58
N LEU A 57 6.50 13.83 12.75
CA LEU A 57 5.74 12.59 12.96
C LEU A 57 6.19 11.87 14.24
N PRO A 58 5.25 11.44 15.10
CA PRO A 58 5.56 10.78 16.35
C PRO A 58 6.20 9.39 16.16
N GLN A 59 7.04 9.06 17.13
CA GLN A 59 8.06 8.01 17.18
C GLN A 59 7.52 6.56 17.32
N LYS A 60 6.41 6.21 16.64
CA LYS A 60 5.83 4.85 16.63
C LYS A 60 5.71 4.25 15.23
N VAL A 61 6.77 4.41 14.43
CA VAL A 61 6.89 3.72 13.14
C VAL A 61 7.11 2.22 13.40
N LEU A 62 6.24 1.40 12.85
CA LEU A 62 6.35 -0.05 12.86
C LEU A 62 6.95 -0.55 11.54
N ILE A 63 8.01 -1.33 11.67
CA ILE A 63 8.65 -2.06 10.59
C ILE A 63 8.49 -3.55 10.88
N ASP A 64 7.51 -4.19 10.24
CA ASP A 64 7.28 -5.64 10.29
C ASP A 64 7.54 -6.25 11.70
N PRO A 65 6.86 -5.77 12.76
CA PRO A 65 7.09 -6.27 14.11
C PRO A 65 6.79 -7.78 14.16
N PRO A 66 7.61 -8.59 14.87
CA PRO A 66 7.56 -10.05 14.79
C PRO A 66 6.22 -10.64 15.26
N ASP A 67 5.52 -9.95 16.15
CA ASP A 67 4.25 -10.40 16.73
C ASP A 67 3.01 -9.96 15.92
N HIS A 68 3.22 -9.29 14.78
CA HIS A 68 2.14 -8.94 13.88
C HIS A 68 2.40 -9.34 12.43
N GLU A 69 1.33 -9.37 11.64
CA GLU A 69 1.42 -9.64 10.21
C GLU A 69 2.32 -8.63 9.48
N LYS A 70 3.09 -9.13 8.53
CA LYS A 70 3.95 -8.31 7.67
C LYS A 70 3.07 -7.47 6.73
N MET A 71 3.09 -6.13 6.86
CA MET A 71 2.19 -5.26 6.09
C MET A 71 2.33 -5.40 4.57
N SER A 72 3.53 -5.65 4.08
CA SER A 72 3.71 -5.95 2.65
C SER A 72 2.97 -7.21 2.18
N ALA A 73 2.88 -8.26 3.00
CA ALA A 73 2.13 -9.46 2.66
C ALA A 73 0.61 -9.20 2.76
N VAL A 74 0.19 -8.46 3.80
CA VAL A 74 -1.20 -8.02 3.98
C VAL A 74 -1.70 -7.27 2.75
N ILE A 75 -0.95 -6.27 2.27
CA ILE A 75 -1.36 -5.47 1.09
C ILE A 75 -1.40 -6.30 -0.18
N LEU A 76 -0.48 -7.24 -0.38
CA LEU A 76 -0.51 -8.11 -1.56
C LEU A 76 -1.73 -9.04 -1.55
N GLU A 77 -2.06 -9.63 -0.40
CA GLU A 77 -3.23 -10.51 -0.26
C GLU A 77 -4.54 -9.71 -0.35
N PHE A 78 -4.57 -8.52 0.25
CA PHE A 78 -5.66 -7.57 0.15
C PHE A 78 -5.95 -7.19 -1.31
N ALA A 79 -4.90 -6.83 -2.06
CA ALA A 79 -4.98 -6.40 -3.45
C ALA A 79 -5.16 -7.54 -4.47
N ARG A 80 -5.10 -8.81 -4.05
CA ARG A 80 -5.09 -9.97 -4.96
C ARG A 80 -6.15 -9.92 -6.07
N PRO A 81 -7.44 -9.60 -5.79
CA PRO A 81 -8.46 -9.55 -6.84
C PRO A 81 -8.15 -8.53 -7.95
N LEU A 82 -7.45 -7.44 -7.63
CA LEU A 82 -7.04 -6.43 -8.61
C LEU A 82 -5.73 -6.81 -9.31
N LEU A 83 -4.83 -7.47 -8.58
CA LEU A 83 -3.54 -7.94 -9.12
C LEU A 83 -3.72 -9.01 -10.19
N ASP A 84 -4.78 -9.83 -10.11
CA ASP A 84 -5.09 -10.84 -11.12
C ASP A 84 -5.35 -10.22 -12.53
N PHE A 85 -5.68 -8.93 -12.59
CA PHE A 85 -5.88 -8.19 -13.83
C PHE A 85 -4.66 -7.36 -14.27
N ALA A 86 -3.60 -7.30 -13.46
CA ALA A 86 -2.39 -6.55 -13.79
C ALA A 86 -1.54 -7.30 -14.82
N LYS A 87 -1.42 -6.74 -16.03
CA LYS A 87 -0.74 -7.38 -17.17
C LYS A 87 0.73 -7.00 -17.31
N ASP A 88 1.14 -5.92 -16.68
CA ASP A 88 2.48 -5.34 -16.78
C ASP A 88 2.86 -4.63 -15.48
N ASP A 89 4.13 -4.25 -15.37
CA ASP A 89 4.70 -3.62 -14.18
C ASP A 89 4.06 -2.28 -13.85
N ALA A 90 3.64 -1.52 -14.86
CA ALA A 90 3.01 -0.22 -14.65
C ALA A 90 1.62 -0.39 -14.02
N THR A 91 0.83 -1.32 -14.57
CA THR A 91 -0.48 -1.69 -14.04
C THR A 91 -0.35 -2.28 -12.63
N TYR A 92 0.65 -3.13 -12.40
CA TYR A 92 0.94 -3.67 -11.07
C TYR A 92 1.24 -2.56 -10.06
N ARG A 93 2.10 -1.60 -10.41
CA ARG A 93 2.42 -0.43 -9.57
C ARG A 93 1.18 0.39 -9.25
N ASN A 94 0.31 0.62 -10.23
CA ASN A 94 -0.93 1.36 -10.05
C ASN A 94 -1.89 0.63 -9.12
N VAL A 95 -2.04 -0.70 -9.28
CA VAL A 95 -2.87 -1.53 -8.40
C VAL A 95 -2.37 -1.49 -6.95
N ILE A 96 -1.07 -1.62 -6.72
CA ILE A 96 -0.51 -1.52 -5.36
C ILE A 96 -0.73 -0.14 -4.76
N SER A 97 -0.52 0.92 -5.55
CA SER A 97 -0.74 2.30 -5.11
C SER A 97 -2.20 2.50 -4.70
N PHE A 98 -3.15 2.05 -5.53
CA PHE A 98 -4.57 2.11 -5.25
C PHE A 98 -4.96 1.29 -4.02
N ALA A 99 -4.42 0.07 -3.88
CA ALA A 99 -4.69 -0.79 -2.74
C ALA A 99 -4.21 -0.17 -1.41
N ILE A 100 -3.08 0.54 -1.41
CA ILE A 100 -2.59 1.24 -0.22
C ILE A 100 -3.53 2.40 0.15
N VAL A 101 -4.02 3.16 -0.84
CA VAL A 101 -5.02 4.20 -0.61
C VAL A 101 -6.30 3.60 -0.04
N ALA A 102 -6.83 2.54 -0.67
CA ALA A 102 -8.02 1.84 -0.22
C ALA A 102 -7.87 1.22 1.19
N TRP A 103 -6.67 0.76 1.55
CA TRP A 103 -6.36 0.26 2.88
C TRP A 103 -6.44 1.37 3.93
N ASN A 104 -5.72 2.47 3.73
CA ASN A 104 -5.75 3.61 4.66
C ASN A 104 -7.17 4.17 4.82
N PHE A 105 -7.90 4.25 3.71
CA PHE A 105 -9.31 4.61 3.68
C PHE A 105 -10.17 3.67 4.54
N ALA A 106 -9.98 2.36 4.44
CA ALA A 106 -10.72 1.38 5.21
C ALA A 106 -10.47 1.55 6.72
N VAL A 107 -9.21 1.75 7.11
CA VAL A 107 -8.82 1.98 8.51
C VAL A 107 -9.45 3.27 9.03
N ILE A 108 -9.38 4.37 8.28
CA ILE A 108 -9.99 5.64 8.71
C ILE A 108 -11.51 5.50 8.84
N ARG A 109 -12.17 4.84 7.89
CA ARG A 109 -13.63 4.63 7.93
C ARG A 109 -14.07 3.85 9.17
N GLU A 110 -13.29 2.85 9.59
CA GLU A 110 -13.58 2.12 10.83
C GLU A 110 -13.43 2.99 12.08
N GLN A 111 -12.46 3.89 12.10
CA GLN A 111 -12.15 4.74 13.26
C GLN A 111 -13.07 5.97 13.37
N SER A 112 -13.41 6.57 12.23
CA SER A 112 -14.07 7.87 12.16
C SER A 112 -15.49 7.83 11.60
N GLY A 113 -15.98 6.65 11.19
CA GLY A 113 -17.32 6.47 10.65
C GLY A 113 -17.46 6.80 9.15
N PRO A 114 -18.64 6.55 8.58
CA PRO A 114 -18.93 6.76 7.15
C PRO A 114 -19.03 8.23 6.72
N GLU A 115 -19.11 9.19 7.64
CA GLU A 115 -19.18 10.61 7.32
C GLU A 115 -17.78 11.20 7.03
N ALA A 116 -16.77 10.79 7.80
CA ALA A 116 -15.38 11.18 7.58
C ALA A 116 -14.85 10.75 6.21
N LEU A 117 -15.45 9.70 5.65
CA LEU A 117 -15.18 9.20 4.31
C LEU A 117 -15.50 10.25 3.23
N GLU A 118 -16.67 10.87 3.28
CA GLU A 118 -17.10 11.83 2.25
C GLU A 118 -16.21 13.08 2.29
N GLU A 119 -15.84 13.53 3.48
CA GLU A 119 -14.90 14.63 3.69
C GLU A 119 -13.52 14.31 3.08
N ILE A 120 -12.97 13.11 3.33
CA ILE A 120 -11.69 12.69 2.76
C ILE A 120 -11.77 12.60 1.24
N MET A 121 -12.82 12.02 0.67
CA MET A 121 -12.96 11.92 -0.79
C MET A 121 -13.02 13.30 -1.45
N GLN A 122 -13.66 14.28 -0.79
CA GLN A 122 -13.74 15.66 -1.27
C GLN A 122 -12.42 16.42 -1.13
N GLU A 123 -11.70 16.24 -0.02
CA GLU A 123 -10.41 16.92 0.22
C GLU A 123 -9.25 16.32 -0.59
N THR A 124 -9.28 15.00 -0.84
CA THR A 124 -8.20 14.31 -1.57
C THR A 124 -8.36 14.45 -3.08
N ALA A 125 -9.52 14.91 -3.56
CA ALA A 125 -9.74 15.26 -4.94
C ALA A 125 -8.82 16.42 -5.34
N LYS A 126 -7.98 16.22 -6.38
CA LYS A 126 -7.22 17.34 -6.95
C LYS A 126 -8.18 18.46 -7.35
N PRO A 127 -7.80 19.74 -7.22
CA PRO A 127 -8.56 20.82 -7.85
C PRO A 127 -8.77 20.52 -9.34
N GLY A 128 -10.04 20.45 -9.78
CA GLY A 128 -10.40 20.06 -11.15
C GLY A 128 -10.48 18.55 -11.42
N ALA A 129 -10.38 17.69 -10.40
CA ALA A 129 -10.68 16.28 -10.53
C ALA A 129 -12.16 16.09 -10.91
N ASP A 130 -12.39 15.30 -11.95
CA ASP A 130 -13.74 14.99 -12.39
C ASP A 130 -14.43 14.14 -11.32
N LYS A 131 -15.56 14.64 -10.80
CA LYS A 131 -16.39 13.91 -9.83
C LYS A 131 -16.83 12.55 -10.38
N ALA A 132 -17.03 12.42 -11.70
CA ALA A 132 -17.38 11.15 -12.32
C ALA A 132 -16.25 10.12 -12.19
N ILE A 133 -14.98 10.56 -12.23
CA ILE A 133 -13.83 9.68 -12.02
C ILE A 133 -13.80 9.19 -10.57
N ILE A 134 -14.00 10.08 -9.60
CA ILE A 134 -14.03 9.72 -8.17
C ILE A 134 -15.17 8.71 -7.91
N GLU A 135 -16.34 8.97 -8.46
CA GLU A 135 -17.51 8.10 -8.37
C GLU A 135 -17.24 6.71 -8.97
N SER A 136 -16.50 6.65 -10.08
CA SER A 136 -16.16 5.38 -10.73
C SER A 136 -15.32 4.44 -9.86
N TYR A 137 -14.57 4.98 -8.89
CA TYR A 137 -13.76 4.18 -7.95
C TYR A 137 -14.54 3.71 -6.72
N ARG A 138 -15.68 4.32 -6.40
CA ARG A 138 -16.46 4.02 -5.17
C ARG A 138 -16.82 2.54 -5.02
N PRO A 139 -17.28 1.81 -6.06
CA PRO A 139 -17.58 0.38 -5.94
C PRO A 139 -16.34 -0.46 -5.57
N PHE A 140 -15.17 -0.09 -6.09
CA PHE A 140 -13.92 -0.79 -5.78
C PHE A 140 -13.46 -0.52 -4.35
N LEU A 141 -13.61 0.72 -3.87
CA LEU A 141 -13.32 1.06 -2.48
C LEU A 141 -14.24 0.33 -1.50
N GLU A 142 -15.53 0.21 -1.81
CA GLU A 142 -16.48 -0.55 -0.99
C GLU A 142 -16.15 -2.05 -0.97
N ALA A 143 -15.89 -2.64 -2.13
CA ALA A 143 -15.51 -4.06 -2.22
C ALA A 143 -14.22 -4.36 -1.44
N LEU A 144 -13.22 -3.49 -1.56
CA LEU A 144 -11.98 -3.60 -0.81
C LEU A 144 -12.20 -3.35 0.69
N PHE A 145 -13.05 -2.41 1.09
CA PHE A 145 -13.41 -2.21 2.49
C PHE A 145 -13.98 -3.50 3.12
N GLN A 146 -14.96 -4.14 2.46
CA GLN A 146 -15.53 -5.40 2.94
C GLN A 146 -14.46 -6.49 3.05
N ARG A 147 -13.61 -6.62 2.03
CA ARG A 147 -12.49 -7.57 2.04
C ARG A 147 -11.49 -7.32 3.18
N LYS A 148 -11.21 -6.06 3.54
CA LYS A 148 -10.37 -5.74 4.72
C LYS A 148 -11.01 -6.29 5.98
N ARG A 149 -12.31 -6.07 6.19
CA ARG A 149 -13.03 -6.53 7.39
C ARG A 149 -13.06 -8.06 7.50
N GLU A 150 -13.17 -8.75 6.37
CA GLU A 150 -13.19 -10.21 6.33
C GLU A 150 -11.82 -10.83 6.59
N LEU A 151 -10.76 -10.28 5.99
CA LEU A 151 -9.43 -10.90 6.05
C LEU A 151 -8.56 -10.38 7.19
N PHE A 152 -8.73 -9.11 7.57
CA PHE A 152 -7.86 -8.41 8.50
C PHE A 152 -8.66 -7.52 9.47
N PRO A 153 -9.67 -8.05 10.19
CA PRO A 153 -10.55 -7.26 11.05
C PRO A 153 -9.78 -6.44 12.09
N ASP A 154 -8.80 -7.06 12.75
CA ASP A 154 -8.06 -6.47 13.88
C ASP A 154 -6.86 -5.60 13.47
N ASN A 155 -6.60 -5.47 12.16
CA ASN A 155 -5.47 -4.71 11.67
C ASN A 155 -5.87 -3.27 11.36
N HIS A 156 -5.59 -2.36 12.31
CA HIS A 156 -5.87 -0.93 12.19
C HIS A 156 -4.60 -0.11 11.87
N ARG A 157 -3.58 -0.73 11.29
CA ARG A 157 -2.35 -0.02 10.95
C ARG A 157 -2.53 0.85 9.73
N MET A 158 -2.17 2.12 9.86
CA MET A 158 -2.08 3.08 8.77
C MET A 158 -0.73 2.97 8.08
N ILE A 159 -0.72 3.07 6.75
CA ILE A 159 0.49 3.06 5.91
C ILE A 159 1.00 4.49 5.73
N LEU A 160 2.27 4.70 6.06
CA LEU A 160 2.96 6.00 5.94
C LEU A 160 3.66 6.15 4.60
N ASP A 161 4.37 5.12 4.18
CA ASP A 161 5.18 5.15 2.96
C ASP A 161 5.42 3.71 2.49
N TYR A 162 5.74 3.56 1.22
CA TYR A 162 6.08 2.26 0.64
C TYR A 162 7.09 2.39 -0.49
N LYS A 163 7.83 1.30 -0.71
CA LYS A 163 8.79 1.18 -1.81
C LYS A 163 8.54 -0.11 -2.55
N LEU A 164 8.24 0.02 -3.84
CA LEU A 164 8.19 -1.08 -4.79
C LEU A 164 9.54 -1.19 -5.48
N ASN A 165 10.32 -2.20 -5.09
CA ASN A 165 11.56 -2.52 -5.78
C ASN A 165 11.28 -3.57 -6.85
N GLN A 166 11.74 -3.32 -8.06
CA GLN A 166 11.72 -4.31 -9.13
C GLN A 166 13.14 -4.87 -9.26
N THR A 167 13.27 -6.18 -9.07
CA THR A 167 14.42 -6.95 -9.51
C THR A 167 13.99 -7.80 -10.69
N ARG A 168 14.96 -8.26 -11.52
CA ARG A 168 14.69 -8.98 -12.79
C ARG A 168 13.62 -10.07 -12.68
N ASP A 169 13.51 -10.74 -11.54
CA ASP A 169 12.59 -11.86 -11.32
C ASP A 169 11.63 -11.68 -10.13
N ASN A 170 11.72 -10.57 -9.39
CA ASN A 170 10.94 -10.39 -8.17
C ASN A 170 10.58 -8.92 -7.93
N LEU A 171 9.30 -8.72 -7.65
CA LEU A 171 8.77 -7.44 -7.21
C LEU A 171 8.64 -7.47 -5.68
N ASN A 172 9.39 -6.61 -5.00
CA ASN A 172 9.45 -6.57 -3.55
C ASN A 172 8.81 -5.29 -3.02
N LEU A 173 7.71 -5.44 -2.30
CA LEU A 173 7.02 -4.36 -1.60
C LEU A 173 7.59 -4.22 -0.18
N ASN A 174 8.07 -3.01 0.16
CA ASN A 174 8.43 -2.62 1.52
C ASN A 174 7.43 -1.57 1.98
N VAL A 175 6.96 -1.67 3.22
CA VAL A 175 5.92 -0.80 3.78
C VAL A 175 6.39 -0.28 5.12
N LEU A 176 6.21 1.02 5.35
CA LEU A 176 6.23 1.63 6.67
C LEU A 176 4.80 1.86 7.12
N SER A 177 4.52 1.48 8.36
CA SER A 177 3.21 1.65 8.96
C SER A 177 3.32 2.16 10.39
N TYR A 178 2.21 2.58 10.96
CA TYR A 178 2.10 2.90 12.38
C TYR A 178 0.75 2.41 12.91
N MET A 179 0.65 2.24 14.22
CA MET A 179 -0.65 2.05 14.86
C MET A 179 -1.27 3.43 15.07
N ALA A 180 -2.39 3.65 14.38
CA ALA A 180 -3.26 4.80 14.58
C ALA A 180 -4.01 4.66 15.91
#